data_AF-A0A1Q8CQB6-F1
#
_entry.id   AF-A0A1Q8CQB6-F1
#
_cell.length_a   1.000
_cell.length_b   1.000
_cell.length_c   1.000
_cell.angle_alpha   90.00
_cell.angle_beta   90.00
_cell.angle_gamma   90.00
#
_symmetry.space_group_name_H-M   'P 1'
#
loop_
_entity.id
_entity.type
_entity.pdbx_description
1 polymer ?
#
loop_
_entity_poly.entity_id
_entity_poly.type
_entity_poly.pdbx_seq_one_letter_code
_entity_poly.pdbx_strand_id
1 'polypeptide(L)'
;MIRGDDGIRAFFAGLARDWRGWRGVRKWDTIEHDLAIKARHTGRKIRLNFTLRPGSDRDYWIVTLEMVIPPDESLDRLARDIGELFGDL
;
A
#
# COMPACT_ATOMS: atom_id res chain seq x y z
N MET A 1 -14.65 11.66 -9.76
CA MET A 1 -14.14 10.32 -9.41
C MET A 1 -12.63 10.48 -9.28
N ILE A 2 -12.10 10.60 -8.07
CA ILE A 2 -10.65 10.66 -7.89
C ILE A 2 -10.16 9.24 -8.15
N ARG A 3 -9.37 9.12 -9.20
CA ARG A 3 -8.88 7.88 -9.79
C ARG A 3 -8.00 7.19 -8.72
N GLY A 4 -8.23 5.91 -8.42
CA GLY A 4 -7.59 5.19 -7.29
C GLY A 4 -6.06 5.20 -7.31
N ASP A 5 -5.47 5.45 -8.49
CA ASP A 5 -4.05 5.64 -8.77
C ASP A 5 -3.43 6.85 -8.05
N ASP A 6 -4.10 8.01 -7.98
CA ASP A 6 -3.57 9.16 -7.22
C ASP A 6 -3.49 8.86 -5.73
N GLY A 7 -4.48 8.10 -5.22
CA GLY A 7 -4.55 7.71 -3.82
C GLY A 7 -3.43 6.75 -3.43
N ILE A 8 -3.17 5.71 -4.22
CA ILE A 8 -2.13 4.72 -3.91
C ILE A 8 -0.72 5.32 -4.02
N ARG A 9 -0.49 6.20 -5.02
CA ARG A 9 0.76 6.97 -5.15
C ARG A 9 1.00 7.82 -3.91
N ALA A 10 0.00 8.61 -3.51
CA ALA A 10 0.11 9.48 -2.35
C ALA A 10 0.35 8.69 -1.06
N PHE A 11 -0.27 7.51 -0.94
CA PHE A 11 -0.05 6.61 0.18
C PHE A 11 1.41 6.15 0.27
N PHE A 12 1.97 5.57 -0.80
CA PHE A 12 3.35 5.09 -0.79
C PHE A 12 4.38 6.22 -0.71
N ALA A 13 4.14 7.38 -1.34
CA ALA A 13 4.96 8.57 -1.18
C ALA A 13 4.98 9.05 0.28
N GLY A 14 3.84 8.98 0.98
CA GLY A 14 3.76 9.28 2.40
C GLY A 14 4.53 8.29 3.28
N LEU A 15 4.55 7.00 2.93
CA LEU A 15 5.37 6.00 3.64
C LEU A 15 6.87 6.27 3.42
N ALA A 16 7.27 6.56 2.18
CA ALA A 16 8.65 6.87 1.82
C ALA A 16 9.16 8.13 2.54
N ARG A 17 8.40 9.22 2.51
CA ARG A 17 8.76 10.46 3.24
C ARG A 17 8.98 10.21 4.74
N ASP A 18 8.13 9.37 5.33
CA ASP A 18 8.12 9.13 6.78
C ASP A 18 8.83 7.82 7.15
N TRP A 19 9.78 7.34 6.33
CA TRP A 19 10.46 6.05 6.50
C TRP A 19 11.12 5.87 7.88
N ARG A 20 11.53 6.98 8.51
CA ARG A 20 12.13 6.98 9.86
C ARG A 20 11.15 6.58 10.95
N GLY A 21 9.85 6.68 10.68
CA GLY A 21 8.81 6.15 11.53
C GLY A 21 7.51 6.94 11.55
N TRP A 22 6.43 6.21 11.82
CA TRP A 22 5.12 6.77 12.17
C TRP A 22 4.49 5.94 13.29
N ARG A 23 3.52 6.53 14.00
CA ARG A 23 2.72 5.82 15.01
C ARG A 23 1.48 5.19 14.37
N GLY A 24 1.02 4.08 14.92
CA GLY A 24 -0.20 3.41 14.51
C GLY A 24 -0.09 2.68 13.17
N VAL A 25 -1.24 2.50 12.51
CA VAL A 25 -1.36 1.83 11.21
C VAL A 25 -1.89 2.83 10.20
N ARG A 26 -1.14 3.02 9.11
CA ARG A 26 -1.63 3.77 7.94
C ARG A 26 -2.37 2.79 7.03
N LYS A 27 -3.46 3.25 6.43
CA LYS A 27 -4.33 2.44 5.59
C LYS A 27 -4.60 3.15 4.28
N TRP A 28 -4.75 2.36 3.24
CA TRP A 28 -5.29 2.78 1.96
C TRP A 28 -6.08 1.61 1.40
N ASP A 29 -7.15 1.89 0.67
CA ASP A 29 -7.99 0.92 0.02
C ASP A 29 -8.68 1.54 -1.20
N THR A 30 -9.02 0.70 -2.17
CA THR A 30 -9.87 1.08 -3.29
C THR A 30 -11.26 1.43 -2.79
N ILE A 31 -12.01 2.21 -3.57
CA ILE A 31 -13.39 2.61 -3.23
C ILE A 31 -14.29 1.36 -3.15
N GLU A 32 -14.04 0.40 -4.03
CA GLU A 32 -14.72 -0.88 -4.13
C GLU A 32 -14.27 -1.88 -3.06
N HIS A 33 -13.27 -1.52 -2.24
CA HIS A 33 -12.70 -2.33 -1.15
C HIS A 33 -12.16 -3.71 -1.57
N ASP A 34 -11.93 -3.91 -2.85
CA ASP A 34 -11.35 -5.12 -3.43
C ASP A 34 -9.84 -5.23 -3.18
N LEU A 35 -9.14 -4.11 -2.96
CA LEU A 35 -7.76 -4.06 -2.49
C LEU A 35 -7.64 -3.16 -1.25
N ALA A 36 -7.05 -3.69 -0.19
CA ALA A 36 -6.71 -2.92 1.01
C ALA A 36 -5.24 -3.13 1.41
N ILE A 37 -4.59 -2.06 1.83
CA ILE A 37 -3.20 -2.03 2.27
C ILE A 37 -3.12 -1.45 3.68
N LYS A 38 -2.40 -2.14 4.57
CA LYS A 38 -2.10 -1.68 5.92
C LYS A 38 -0.59 -1.61 6.12
N ALA A 39 -0.10 -0.44 6.53
CA ALA A 39 1.32 -0.20 6.78
C ALA A 39 1.58 0.11 8.25
N ARG A 40 2.51 -0.64 8.86
CA ARG A 40 2.96 -0.43 10.25
C ARG A 40 4.47 -0.35 10.33
N HIS A 41 4.96 0.73 10.94
CA HIS A 41 6.36 0.86 11.32
C HIS A 41 6.57 0.26 12.71
N THR A 42 7.55 -0.63 12.86
CA THR A 42 7.89 -1.28 14.15
C THR A 42 9.20 -0.78 14.75
N GLY A 43 9.79 0.28 14.18
CA GLY A 43 11.09 0.82 14.56
C GLY A 43 12.22 0.21 13.74
N ARG A 44 12.24 -1.12 13.60
CA ARG A 44 13.27 -1.86 12.84
C ARG A 44 12.82 -2.34 11.47
N LYS A 45 11.52 -2.40 11.24
CA LYS A 45 10.91 -2.96 10.02
C LYS A 45 9.62 -2.21 9.71
N ILE A 46 9.25 -2.24 8.44
CA ILE A 46 7.94 -1.81 7.98
C ILE A 46 7.22 -3.05 7.48
N ARG A 47 6.02 -3.28 8.01
CA ARG A 47 5.14 -4.35 7.58
C ARG A 47 4.04 -3.77 6.71
N LEU A 48 3.95 -4.27 5.48
CA LEU A 48 2.89 -3.96 4.53
C LEU A 48 2.01 -5.21 4.41
N ASN A 49 0.75 -5.09 4.78
CA ASN A 49 -0.22 -6.17 4.64
C ASN A 49 -1.20 -5.77 3.53
N PHE A 50 -1.24 -6.58 2.47
CA PHE A 50 -2.16 -6.46 1.36
C PHE A 50 -3.28 -7.47 1.56
N THR A 51 -4.51 -7.04 1.34
CA THR A 51 -5.68 -7.91 1.30
C THR A 51 -6.40 -7.66 -0.01
N LEU A 52 -6.50 -8.70 -0.83
CA LEU A 52 -7.21 -8.68 -2.10
C LEU A 52 -8.45 -9.58 -1.99
N ARG A 53 -9.55 -9.10 -2.56
CA ARG A 53 -10.87 -9.73 -2.55
C ARG A 53 -11.48 -9.56 -3.95
N PRO A 54 -12.47 -10.39 -4.34
CA PRO A 54 -13.20 -10.13 -5.57
C PRO A 54 -13.98 -8.81 -5.46
N GLY A 55 -13.98 -8.02 -6.53
CA GLY A 55 -14.78 -6.79 -6.64
C GLY A 55 -16.25 -7.05 -6.99
N SER A 56 -16.68 -8.31 -6.97
CA SER A 56 -18.04 -8.75 -7.29
C SER A 56 -18.46 -9.83 -6.31
N ASP A 57 -19.71 -9.75 -5.83
CA ASP A 57 -20.30 -10.68 -4.85
C ASP A 57 -20.50 -12.11 -5.39
N ARG A 58 -20.16 -12.37 -6.66
CA ARG A 58 -20.30 -13.68 -7.29
C ARG A 58 -19.15 -14.64 -7.01
N ASP A 59 -18.03 -14.13 -6.49
CA ASP A 59 -16.85 -14.92 -6.13
C ASP A 59 -16.56 -14.82 -4.63
N TYR A 60 -16.02 -15.88 -4.04
CA TYR A 60 -15.66 -15.92 -2.62
C TYR A 60 -14.21 -16.35 -2.45
N TRP A 61 -13.31 -15.37 -2.43
CA TRP A 61 -11.91 -15.61 -2.08
C TRP A 61 -11.33 -14.39 -1.37
N ILE A 62 -10.31 -14.63 -0.55
CA ILE A 62 -9.49 -13.58 0.05
C ILE A 62 -8.04 -14.02 -0.06
N VAL A 63 -7.20 -13.18 -0.64
CA VAL A 63 -5.75 -13.35 -0.63
C VAL A 63 -5.16 -12.32 0.31
N THR A 64 -4.26 -12.75 1.19
CA THR A 64 -3.49 -11.85 2.05
C THR A 64 -2.01 -12.07 1.84
N LEU A 65 -1.27 -10.97 1.66
CA LEU A 65 0.19 -10.97 1.52
C LEU A 65 0.81 -10.03 2.55
N GLU A 66 1.79 -10.51 3.31
CA GLU A 66 2.63 -9.64 4.15
C GLU A 66 4.00 -9.46 3.48
N MET A 67 4.38 -8.21 3.28
CA MET A 67 5.73 -7.81 2.91
C MET A 67 6.41 -7.13 4.08
N VAL A 68 7.67 -7.46 4.28
CA VAL A 68 8.51 -6.89 5.33
C VAL A 68 9.70 -6.21 4.67
N ILE A 69 9.78 -4.90 4.83
CA ILE A 69 10.84 -4.08 4.22
C ILE A 69 11.66 -3.36 5.31
N PRO A 70 12.95 -3.12 5.05
CA PRO A 70 13.75 -2.26 5.92
C PRO A 70 13.21 -0.80 5.88
N PRO A 71 13.35 -0.05 6.98
CA PRO A 71 13.02 1.37 7.02
C PRO A 71 14.19 2.17 6.40
N ASP A 72 14.34 2.08 5.08
CA ASP A 72 15.39 2.77 4.33
C ASP A 72 14.90 3.17 2.92
N GLU A 73 15.83 3.55 2.03
CA GLU A 73 15.59 3.94 0.63
C GLU A 73 14.86 2.88 -0.20
N SER A 74 14.72 1.65 0.28
CA SER A 74 13.87 0.63 -0.35
C SER A 74 12.40 1.09 -0.44
N LEU A 75 11.95 1.97 0.46
CA LEU A 75 10.63 2.58 0.34
C LEU A 75 10.52 3.59 -0.81
N ASP A 76 11.57 4.37 -1.06
CA ASP A 76 11.60 5.29 -2.21
C ASP A 76 11.58 4.51 -3.53
N ARG A 77 12.27 3.36 -3.57
CA ARG A 77 12.18 2.43 -4.70
C ARG A 77 10.77 1.89 -4.87
N LEU A 78 10.16 1.37 -3.81
CA LEU A 78 8.79 0.87 -3.87
C LEU A 78 7.77 1.94 -4.29
N ALA A 79 7.92 3.17 -3.81
CA ALA A 79 7.03 4.27 -4.19
C ALA A 79 7.17 4.62 -5.68
N ARG A 80 8.38 4.55 -6.24
CA ARG A 80 8.63 4.72 -7.67
C ARG A 80 8.01 3.58 -8.48
N ASP A 81 8.25 2.34 -8.10
CA ASP A 81 7.74 1.16 -8.81
C ASP A 81 6.20 1.17 -8.86
N ILE A 82 5.54 1.59 -7.78
CA ILE A 82 4.08 1.82 -7.73
C ILE A 82 3.70 3.00 -8.64
N GLY A 83 4.46 4.09 -8.62
CA GLY A 83 4.26 5.23 -9.52
C GLY A 83 4.39 4.87 -11.00
N GLU A 84 5.20 3.87 -11.36
CA GLU A 84 5.30 3.36 -12.73
C GLU A 84 4.12 2.42 -13.05
N LEU A 85 3.83 1.47 -12.16
CA LEU A 85 2.74 0.51 -12.33
C LEU A 85 1.38 1.16 -12.55
N PHE A 86 1.10 2.26 -11.85
CA PHE A 86 -0.18 2.96 -11.92
C PHE A 86 -0.10 4.27 -12.75
N GLY A 87 0.98 4.50 -13.51
CA GLY A 87 1.36 5.83 -14.04
C GLY A 87 1.07 6.08 -15.50
N ASP A 88 0.96 5.00 -16.28
CA ASP A 88 0.67 5.08 -17.70
C ASP A 88 -0.65 4.37 -18.00
N LEU A 89 -1.76 5.11 -17.82
CA LEU A 89 -3.08 4.93 -18.47
C LEU A 89 -3.78 6.27 -18.73
#